data_AF-A0A930BT27-F1
#
_entry.id   AF-A0A930BT27-F1
#
_cell.length_a   1.000
_cell.length_b   1.000
_cell.length_c   1.000
_cell.angle_alpha   90.00
_cell.angle_beta   90.00
_cell.angle_gamma   90.00
#
_symmetry.space_group_name_H-M   'P 1'
#
loop_
_entity.id
_entity.type
_entity.pdbx_description
1 polymer ?
#
loop_
_entity_poly.entity_id
_entity_poly.type
_entity_poly.pdbx_seq_one_letter_code
_entity_poly.pdbx_strand_id
1 'polypeptide(L)'
;MLPSIPHRAETLQVLRLIVSEPILMLAGDDDGCGSRWTIGGQQIQPAIARYLMESGFVVDIGKTELGARKLALTETGIQFRETGLHWWSELNLVQKIRITLLG
;
A
#
# COMPACT_ATOMS: atom_id res chain seq x y z
N MET A 1 -11.13 15.25 -6.53
CA MET A 1 -9.66 15.47 -6.58
C MET A 1 -9.05 14.24 -5.94
N LEU A 2 -8.32 13.40 -6.68
CA LEU A 2 -7.65 12.25 -6.05
C LEU A 2 -6.60 12.79 -5.07
N PRO A 3 -6.52 12.27 -3.83
CA PRO A 3 -5.48 12.69 -2.90
C PRO A 3 -4.09 12.47 -3.52
N SER A 4 -3.15 13.37 -3.23
CA SER A 4 -1.76 13.18 -3.65
C SER A 4 -1.22 11.87 -3.09
N ILE A 5 -0.55 11.07 -3.92
CA ILE A 5 0.05 9.79 -3.49
C ILE A 5 1.02 10.05 -2.32
N PRO A 6 0.79 9.49 -1.12
CA PRO A 6 1.70 9.64 0.01
C PRO A 6 2.96 8.80 -0.21
N HIS A 7 4.13 9.31 0.20
CA HIS A 7 5.42 8.60 0.18
C HIS A 7 5.60 7.71 -1.07
N ARG A 8 5.75 8.32 -2.26
CA ARG A 8 5.54 7.63 -3.55
C ARG A 8 6.41 6.38 -3.69
N ALA A 9 7.67 6.44 -3.26
CA ALA A 9 8.58 5.31 -3.30
C ALA A 9 8.10 4.15 -2.41
N GLU A 10 7.59 4.44 -1.21
CA GLU A 10 7.09 3.41 -0.30
C GLU A 10 5.73 2.86 -0.75
N THR A 11 4.83 3.72 -1.25
CA THR A 11 3.58 3.27 -1.86
C THR A 11 3.86 2.29 -3.00
N LEU A 12 4.86 2.57 -3.86
CA LEU A 12 5.26 1.65 -4.92
C LEU A 12 5.85 0.33 -4.37
N GLN A 13 6.57 0.37 -3.24
CA GLN A 13 7.06 -0.85 -2.59
C GLN A 13 5.91 -1.71 -2.06
N VAL A 14 4.91 -1.10 -1.42
CA VAL A 14 3.69 -1.80 -0.98
C VAL A 14 2.97 -2.44 -2.17
N LEU A 15 2.79 -1.69 -3.27
CA LEU A 15 2.18 -2.21 -4.51
C LEU A 15 2.98 -3.35 -5.15
N ARG A 16 4.30 -3.40 -4.97
CA ARG A 16 5.13 -4.51 -5.43
C ARG A 16 4.90 -5.77 -4.61
N LEU A 17 4.87 -5.63 -3.28
CA LEU A 17 4.74 -6.75 -2.36
C LEU A 17 3.33 -7.36 -2.38
N ILE A 18 2.29 -6.53 -2.57
CA ILE A 18 0.89 -6.98 -2.42
C ILE A 18 0.46 -8.05 -3.43
N VAL A 19 1.17 -8.16 -4.55
CA VAL A 19 0.93 -9.22 -5.55
C VAL A 19 1.28 -10.60 -4.99
N SER A 20 2.27 -10.68 -4.11
CA SER A 20 2.70 -11.94 -3.49
C SER A 20 2.00 -12.19 -2.16
N GLU A 21 1.69 -11.13 -1.41
CA GLU A 21 1.11 -11.24 -0.07
C GLU A 21 0.03 -10.17 0.17
N PRO A 22 -1.16 -10.53 0.65
CA PRO A 22 -2.19 -9.53 0.93
C PRO A 22 -1.75 -8.57 2.04
N ILE A 23 -2.23 -7.32 1.99
CA ILE A 23 -2.14 -6.43 3.14
C ILE A 23 -3.04 -7.00 4.25
N LEU A 24 -2.51 -7.13 5.45
CA LEU A 24 -3.27 -7.50 6.63
C LEU A 24 -3.65 -6.24 7.40
N MET A 25 -4.95 -6.03 7.55
CA MET A 25 -5.52 -5.04 8.45
C MET A 25 -5.87 -5.72 9.78
N LEU A 26 -5.09 -5.40 10.79
CA LEU A 26 -5.39 -5.73 12.18
C LEU A 26 -6.30 -4.61 12.70
N ALA A 27 -7.56 -4.94 12.99
CA ALA A 27 -8.43 -4.01 13.71
C ALA A 27 -7.78 -3.76 15.07
N GLY A 28 -7.51 -2.50 15.39
CA GLY A 28 -7.23 -2.13 16.77
C GLY A 28 -8.52 -2.22 17.56
N ASP A 29 -8.43 -2.61 18.83
CA ASP A 29 -9.54 -2.43 19.75
C ASP A 29 -9.92 -0.95 19.84
N ASP A 30 -11.16 -0.69 20.27
CA ASP A 30 -11.71 0.65 20.54
C ASP A 30 -10.89 1.46 21.58
N ASP A 31 -9.82 0.87 22.13
CA ASP A 31 -8.86 1.42 23.10
C ASP A 31 -7.82 2.39 22.50
N GLY A 32 -8.03 2.88 21.27
CA GLY A 32 -7.26 4.00 20.71
C GLY A 32 -5.94 3.63 20.02
N CYS A 33 -5.62 2.35 19.87
CA CYS A 33 -4.55 1.91 18.98
C CYS A 33 -5.12 1.81 17.56
N GLY A 34 -4.94 2.85 16.72
CA GLY A 34 -5.47 2.86 15.36
C GLY A 34 -5.09 1.60 14.54
N SER A 35 -5.92 1.25 13.55
CA SER A 35 -5.74 0.04 12.72
C SER A 35 -4.30 -0.14 12.26
N ARG A 36 -3.70 -1.29 12.59
CA ARG A 36 -2.34 -1.63 12.16
C ARG A 36 -2.41 -2.37 10.84
N TRP A 37 -1.61 -1.90 9.89
CA TRP A 37 -1.54 -2.43 8.53
C TRP A 37 -0.19 -3.09 8.34
N THR A 38 -0.17 -4.31 7.82
CA THR A 38 1.08 -5.03 7.59
C THR A 38 1.08 -5.75 6.25
N ILE A 39 2.27 -6.04 5.72
CA ILE A 39 2.51 -6.86 4.53
C ILE A 39 3.88 -7.53 4.68
N GLY A 40 4.03 -8.83 4.44
CA GLY A 40 5.31 -9.50 4.73
C GLY A 40 5.72 -9.45 6.20
N GLY A 41 4.75 -9.25 7.11
CA GLY A 41 5.04 -8.96 8.53
C GLY A 41 5.62 -7.57 8.81
N GLN A 42 5.84 -6.73 7.79
CA GLN A 42 6.30 -5.36 7.93
C GLN A 42 5.13 -4.40 8.08
N GLN A 43 5.27 -3.39 8.95
CA GLN A 43 4.22 -2.38 9.13
C GLN A 43 4.19 -1.40 7.96
N ILE A 44 3.00 -1.16 7.43
CA ILE A 44 2.73 -0.14 6.41
C ILE A 44 2.35 1.16 7.12
N GLN A 45 2.83 2.29 6.61
CA GLN A 45 2.38 3.59 7.08
C GLN A 45 0.85 3.76 6.89
N PRO A 46 0.10 4.17 7.94
CA PRO A 46 -1.36 4.30 7.85
C PRO A 46 -1.85 5.19 6.71
N ALA A 47 -1.10 6.24 6.36
CA ALA A 47 -1.44 7.13 5.25
C ALA A 47 -1.47 6.39 3.89
N ILE A 48 -0.52 5.47 3.66
CA ILE A 48 -0.45 4.67 2.44
C ILE A 48 -1.62 3.69 2.39
N ALA A 49 -1.85 2.93 3.48
CA ALA A 49 -2.92 1.95 3.52
C ALA A 49 -4.31 2.58 3.35
N ARG A 50 -4.57 3.71 4.03
CA ARG A 50 -5.79 4.50 3.85
C ARG A 50 -5.91 5.03 2.43
N TYR A 51 -4.84 5.58 1.86
CA TYR A 51 -4.85 6.05 0.47
C TYR A 51 -5.27 4.95 -0.50
N LEU A 52 -4.68 3.75 -0.39
CA LEU A 52 -5.00 2.62 -1.25
C LEU A 52 -6.46 2.16 -1.07
N MET A 53 -6.96 2.13 0.16
CA MET A 53 -8.33 1.71 0.49
C MET A 53 -9.37 2.75 0.04
N GLU A 54 -9.21 4.00 0.42
CA GLU A 54 -10.12 5.11 0.11
C GLU A 54 -10.16 5.42 -1.39
N SER A 55 -9.05 5.19 -2.11
CA SER A 55 -8.99 5.32 -3.57
C SER A 55 -9.53 4.10 -4.31
N GLY A 56 -9.92 3.03 -3.61
CA GLY A 56 -10.44 1.80 -4.21
C GLY A 56 -9.41 0.95 -4.96
N PHE A 57 -8.12 1.14 -4.66
CA PHE A 57 -7.04 0.33 -5.26
C PHE A 57 -6.88 -1.04 -4.57
N VAL A 58 -7.43 -1.20 -3.37
CA VAL A 58 -7.48 -2.47 -2.67
C VAL A 58 -8.90 -2.81 -2.22
N VAL A 59 -9.20 -4.10 -2.14
CA VAL A 59 -10.49 -4.63 -1.71
C VAL A 59 -10.31 -5.73 -0.67
N ASP A 60 -11.27 -5.83 0.25
CA ASP A 60 -11.34 -6.91 1.24
C ASP A 60 -11.66 -8.25 0.54
N ILE A 61 -10.79 -9.24 0.73
CA ILE A 61 -10.92 -10.60 0.18
C ILE A 61 -11.14 -11.66 1.28
N GLY A 62 -11.58 -11.22 2.47
CA GLY A 62 -11.87 -12.06 3.62
C GLY A 62 -10.87 -11.89 4.76
N LYS A 63 -10.94 -12.79 5.75
CA LYS A 63 -10.11 -12.73 6.96
C LYS A 63 -9.09 -13.87 7.03
N THR A 64 -8.02 -13.67 7.78
CA THR A 64 -7.14 -14.76 8.25
C THR A 64 -7.84 -15.56 9.35
N GLU A 65 -7.27 -16.71 9.73
CA GLU A 65 -7.74 -17.50 10.89
C GLU A 65 -7.73 -16.69 12.19
N LEU A 66 -6.74 -15.80 12.34
CA LEU A 66 -6.63 -14.88 13.47
C LEU A 66 -7.52 -13.61 13.35
N GLY A 67 -8.43 -13.56 12.39
CA GLY A 67 -9.42 -12.49 12.25
C GLY A 67 -8.94 -11.19 11.55
N ALA A 68 -7.67 -11.09 11.14
CA ALA A 68 -7.16 -9.95 10.39
C ALA A 68 -7.81 -9.88 8.99
N ARG A 69 -8.22 -8.70 8.52
CA ARG A 69 -8.77 -8.57 7.17
C ARG A 69 -7.63 -8.60 6.15
N LYS A 70 -7.83 -9.33 5.06
CA LYS A 70 -6.89 -9.43 3.95
C LYS A 70 -7.36 -8.47 2.86
N LEU A 71 -6.50 -7.56 2.44
CA LEU A 71 -6.74 -6.71 1.29
C LEU A 71 -5.84 -7.12 0.12
N ALA A 72 -6.43 -7.20 -1.07
CA ALA A 72 -5.73 -7.46 -2.32
C ALA A 72 -6.01 -6.34 -3.33
N LEU A 73 -5.22 -6.27 -4.40
CA LEU A 73 -5.43 -5.27 -5.46
C LEU A 73 -6.76 -5.51 -6.18
N THR A 74 -7.46 -4.41 -6.45
CA THR A 74 -8.52 -4.37 -7.45
C THR A 74 -7.91 -4.30 -8.86
N GLU A 75 -8.75 -4.40 -9.89
CA GLU A 75 -8.30 -4.18 -11.27
C GLU A 75 -7.67 -2.79 -11.46
N THR A 76 -8.29 -1.74 -10.91
CA THR A 76 -7.74 -0.38 -10.92
C THR A 76 -6.45 -0.28 -10.09
N GLY A 77 -6.33 -1.03 -9.00
CA GLY A 77 -5.10 -1.16 -8.23
C GLY A 77 -3.95 -1.82 -8.99
N ILE A 78 -4.26 -2.84 -9.81
CA ILE A 78 -3.28 -3.48 -10.70
C ILE A 78 -2.79 -2.47 -11.74
N GLN A 79 -3.68 -1.73 -12.40
CA GLN A 79 -3.30 -0.69 -13.37
C GLN A 79 -2.47 0.42 -12.73
N PHE A 80 -2.83 0.85 -11.51
CA PHE A 80 -2.07 1.85 -10.76
C PHE A 80 -0.65 1.36 -10.45
N ARG A 81 -0.50 0.10 -10.02
CA ARG A 81 0.80 -0.54 -9.82
C ARG A 81 1.62 -0.58 -11.10
N GLU A 82 1.04 -1.03 -12.22
CA GLU A 82 1.77 -1.13 -13.49
C GLU A 82 2.26 0.23 -13.97
N THR A 83 1.41 1.25 -13.89
CA THR A 83 1.77 2.65 -14.19
C THR A 83 2.91 3.12 -13.28
N GLY A 84 2.84 2.83 -11.98
CA GLY A 84 3.89 3.17 -11.02
C GLY A 84 5.22 2.44 -11.29
N LEU A 85 5.17 1.18 -11.72
CA LEU A 85 6.37 0.42 -12.10
C LEU A 85 7.02 0.97 -13.36
N HIS A 86 6.20 1.31 -14.36
CA HIS A 86 6.67 1.95 -15.59
C HIS A 86 7.35 3.28 -15.27
N TRP A 87 6.67 4.16 -14.54
CA TRP A 87 7.24 5.44 -14.08
C TRP A 87 8.58 5.25 -13.35
N TRP A 88 8.67 4.30 -12.42
CA TRP A 88 9.91 4.04 -11.70
C TRP A 88 11.04 3.53 -12.61
N SER A 89 10.71 2.78 -13.66
CA SER A 89 11.70 2.29 -14.63
C SER A 89 12.32 3.43 -15.46
N GLU A 90 11.55 4.48 -15.74
CA GLU A 90 11.99 5.66 -16.50
C GLU A 90 12.92 6.59 -15.70
N LEU A 91 12.94 6.46 -14.36
CA LEU A 91 13.78 7.30 -13.51
C LEU A 91 15.25 6.87 -13.55
N ASN A 92 16.14 7.87 -13.63
CA ASN A 92 17.57 7.68 -13.42
C ASN A 92 17.91 7.48 -11.93
N LEU A 93 19.16 7.09 -11.65
CA LEU A 93 19.63 6.77 -10.30
C LEU A 93 19.48 7.95 -9.32
N VAL A 94 19.79 9.17 -9.76
CA VAL A 94 19.70 10.39 -8.92
C VAL A 94 18.25 10.69 -8.55
N GLN A 95 17.33 10.57 -9.51
CA GLN A 95 15.90 10.76 -9.27
C GLN A 95 15.35 9.71 -8.28
N LYS A 96 15.73 8.44 -8.44
CA LYS A 96 15.34 7.36 -7.53
C LYS A 96 15.80 7.65 -6.10
N ILE A 97 17.07 8.01 -5.91
CA ILE A 97 17.61 8.37 -4.58
C ILE A 97 16.85 9.56 -3.99
N ARG A 98 16.62 10.61 -4.78
CA ARG A 98 15.92 11.82 -4.33
C ARG A 98 14.51 11.51 -3.83
N ILE A 99 13.75 10.71 -4.58
CA ILE A 99 12.37 10.36 -4.22
C ILE A 99 12.35 9.42 -3.00
N THR A 100 13.27 8.45 -2.92
CA THR A 100 13.34 7.57 -1.74
C THR A 100 13.64 8.36 -0.46
N LEU A 101 14.49 9.39 -0.51
CA LEU A 101 14.86 10.17 0.67
C LEU A 101 13.84 11.27 1.04
N LEU A 102 13.17 11.87 0.05
CA LEU A 102 12.30 13.03 0.25
C LEU A 102 10.79 12.72 0.22
N GLY A 103 10.41 11.51 -0.20
CA GLY A 103 9.00 11.08 -0.30
C GLY A 103 8.37 11.37 -1.67
#